data_AF-A0A354Z5K0-F1
#
_entry.id   AF-A0A354Z5K0-F1
#
_cell.length_a   1.000
_cell.length_b   1.000
_cell.length_c   1.000
_cell.angle_alpha   90.00
_cell.angle_beta   90.00
_cell.angle_gamma   90.00
#
_symmetry.space_group_name_H-M   'P 1'
#
loop_
_entity.id
_entity.type
_entity.pdbx_description
1 polymer ?
#
loop_
_entity_poly.entity_id
_entity_poly.type
_entity_poly.pdbx_seq_one_letter_code
_entity_poly.pdbx_strand_id
1 'polypeptide(L)'
;MSDLRAATPSVAAELIVPDRVALARELEHRRSTLDRLWRRRSAETAQRIDHLSARLNGQRPQQQMQRLTSRFAQIGDRLRSQPRRRLDRLDERLTALARLLGGQRPQRRLSMLAERLRELDRRQHASVRTRLANQGQHCLAVVRALSAVSPLATLERGYAIVQRDDDGAVIRSIEQVTIGERVQARLAHGRLHLEVRAIDRPSDLDPEPTSRT
;
A
#
# COMPACT_ATOMS: atom_id res chain seq x y z
N MET A 1 -60.43 -56.68 -132.66
CA MET A 1 -61.23 -55.62 -133.30
C MET A 1 -62.09 -55.01 -132.21
N SER A 2 -61.95 -53.75 -131.77
CA SER A 2 -61.36 -52.57 -132.39
C SER A 2 -60.59 -51.78 -131.33
N ASP A 3 -59.32 -51.51 -131.60
CA ASP A 3 -58.65 -50.30 -131.13
C ASP A 3 -59.41 -49.07 -131.66
N LEU A 4 -59.59 -48.03 -130.84
CA LEU A 4 -58.89 -46.74 -131.01
C LEU A 4 -59.42 -45.70 -130.01
N ARG A 5 -58.47 -45.20 -129.20
CA ARG A 5 -58.16 -43.79 -128.94
C ARG A 5 -59.32 -42.80 -128.74
N ALA A 6 -59.38 -42.24 -127.52
CA ALA A 6 -58.99 -40.85 -127.31
C ALA A 6 -58.81 -40.59 -125.81
N ALA A 7 -57.55 -40.40 -125.41
CA ALA A 7 -57.20 -39.77 -124.15
C ALA A 7 -57.73 -38.32 -124.17
N THR A 8 -58.61 -37.99 -123.24
CA THR A 8 -58.83 -36.58 -122.88
C THR A 8 -57.87 -36.24 -121.74
N PRO A 9 -57.02 -35.21 -121.89
CA PRO A 9 -56.08 -34.77 -120.86
C PRO A 9 -56.79 -34.13 -119.64
N SER A 10 -58.10 -34.26 -119.52
CA SER A 10 -58.91 -33.80 -118.38
C SER A 10 -59.18 -34.88 -117.34
N VAL A 11 -59.20 -36.18 -117.71
CA VAL A 11 -59.54 -37.28 -116.78
C VAL A 11 -58.36 -37.61 -115.85
N ALA A 12 -57.12 -37.42 -116.31
CA ALA A 12 -55.93 -37.62 -115.49
C ALA A 12 -55.66 -36.47 -114.48
N ALA A 13 -56.30 -35.32 -114.66
CA ALA A 13 -56.16 -34.16 -113.77
C ALA A 13 -57.12 -34.19 -112.55
N GLU A 14 -58.26 -34.88 -112.65
CA GLU A 14 -59.21 -35.04 -111.52
C GLU A 14 -58.86 -36.19 -110.58
N LEU A 15 -58.17 -37.23 -111.06
CA LEU A 15 -57.76 -38.39 -110.27
C LEU A 15 -56.60 -38.11 -109.28
N ILE A 16 -56.05 -36.89 -109.28
CA ILE A 16 -55.01 -36.43 -108.33
C ILE A 16 -55.58 -35.47 -107.26
N VAL A 17 -56.86 -35.11 -107.33
CA VAL A 17 -57.49 -34.06 -106.47
C VAL A 17 -58.58 -34.57 -105.50
N PRO A 18 -58.45 -35.76 -104.90
CA PRO A 18 -59.04 -36.01 -103.57
C PRO A 18 -58.02 -36.08 -102.41
N ASP A 19 -56.72 -35.94 -102.67
CA ASP A 19 -55.68 -36.19 -101.65
C ASP A 19 -55.19 -34.93 -100.90
N ARG A 20 -55.23 -33.76 -101.55
CA ARG A 20 -54.73 -32.51 -100.94
C ARG A 20 -55.54 -32.07 -99.71
N VAL A 21 -56.85 -32.30 -99.72
CA VAL A 21 -57.74 -31.98 -98.59
C VAL A 21 -57.53 -32.96 -97.43
N ALA A 22 -57.29 -34.24 -97.72
CA ALA A 22 -56.98 -35.25 -96.71
C ALA A 22 -55.60 -35.01 -96.05
N LEU A 23 -54.57 -34.74 -96.85
CA LEU A 23 -53.23 -34.42 -96.37
C LEU A 23 -53.20 -33.11 -95.55
N ALA A 24 -53.95 -32.09 -95.97
CA ALA A 24 -54.08 -30.85 -95.21
C ALA A 24 -54.73 -31.07 -93.83
N ARG A 25 -55.77 -31.92 -93.75
CA ARG A 25 -56.41 -32.30 -92.48
C ARG A 25 -55.46 -33.08 -91.58
N GLU A 26 -54.69 -34.01 -92.13
CA GLU A 26 -53.68 -34.79 -91.37
C GLU A 26 -52.57 -33.88 -90.84
N LEU A 27 -52.08 -32.93 -91.64
CA LEU A 27 -51.11 -31.93 -91.18
C LEU A 27 -51.67 -31.03 -90.08
N GLU A 28 -52.92 -30.57 -90.20
CA GLU A 28 -53.59 -29.78 -89.16
C GLU A 28 -53.81 -30.61 -87.89
N HIS A 29 -54.13 -31.89 -88.03
CA HIS A 29 -54.26 -32.82 -86.90
C HIS A 29 -52.92 -33.07 -86.19
N ARG A 30 -51.83 -33.27 -86.95
CA ARG A 30 -50.48 -33.41 -86.39
C ARG A 30 -50.01 -32.12 -85.74
N ARG A 31 -50.26 -30.97 -86.36
CA ARG A 31 -49.93 -29.64 -85.82
C ARG A 31 -50.68 -29.38 -84.51
N SER A 32 -51.99 -29.59 -84.48
CA SER A 32 -52.79 -29.42 -83.26
C SER A 32 -52.38 -30.41 -82.16
N THR A 33 -52.00 -31.64 -82.53
CA THR A 33 -51.47 -32.63 -81.58
C THR A 33 -50.13 -32.20 -81.00
N LEU A 34 -49.19 -31.73 -81.84
CA LEU A 34 -47.91 -31.19 -81.40
C LEU A 34 -48.10 -29.97 -80.49
N ASP A 35 -48.96 -29.02 -80.86
CA ASP A 35 -49.27 -27.84 -80.05
C ASP A 35 -49.83 -28.22 -78.69
N ARG A 36 -50.73 -29.21 -78.63
CA ARG A 36 -51.29 -29.71 -77.38
C ARG A 36 -50.24 -30.38 -76.50
N LEU A 37 -49.37 -31.21 -77.09
CA LEU A 37 -48.27 -31.87 -76.38
C LEU A 37 -47.26 -30.85 -75.85
N TRP A 38 -46.91 -29.84 -76.65
CA TRP A 38 -46.03 -28.75 -76.25
C TRP A 38 -46.63 -27.92 -75.12
N ARG A 39 -47.90 -27.51 -75.23
CA ARG A 39 -48.60 -26.78 -74.16
C ARG A 39 -48.63 -27.58 -72.87
N ARG A 40 -48.95 -28.87 -72.94
CA ARG A 40 -48.93 -29.77 -71.78
C ARG A 40 -47.53 -29.88 -71.18
N ARG A 41 -46.50 -30.09 -72.00
CA ARG A 41 -45.11 -30.21 -71.54
C ARG A 41 -44.64 -28.93 -70.85
N SER A 42 -44.91 -27.78 -71.46
CA SER A 42 -44.58 -26.45 -70.90
C SER A 42 -45.29 -26.23 -69.57
N ALA A 43 -46.57 -26.58 -69.46
CA ALA A 43 -47.34 -26.47 -68.21
C ALA A 43 -46.78 -27.39 -67.11
N GLU A 44 -46.42 -28.63 -67.44
CA GLU A 44 -45.79 -29.56 -66.49
C GLU A 44 -44.43 -29.05 -65.99
N THR A 45 -43.62 -28.46 -66.88
CA THR A 45 -42.34 -27.85 -66.47
C THR A 45 -42.53 -26.59 -65.63
N ALA A 46 -43.50 -25.73 -65.96
CA ALA A 46 -43.82 -24.55 -65.16
C ALA A 46 -44.26 -24.96 -63.75
N GLN A 47 -45.16 -25.94 -63.63
CA GLN A 47 -45.61 -26.46 -62.35
C GLN A 47 -44.47 -27.08 -61.52
N ARG A 48 -43.50 -27.75 -62.16
CA ARG A 48 -42.30 -28.27 -61.46
C ARG A 48 -41.41 -27.13 -60.94
N ILE A 49 -41.23 -26.07 -61.73
CA ILE A 49 -40.47 -24.88 -61.31
C ILE A 49 -41.18 -24.19 -60.14
N ASP A 50 -42.50 -24.02 -60.21
CA ASP A 50 -43.28 -23.41 -59.13
C ASP A 50 -43.18 -24.23 -57.84
N HIS A 51 -43.30 -25.56 -57.94
CA HIS A 51 -43.19 -26.45 -56.79
C HIS A 51 -41.79 -26.45 -56.16
N LEU A 52 -40.73 -26.46 -56.97
CA LEU A 52 -39.34 -26.37 -56.48
C LEU A 52 -39.06 -25.01 -55.84
N SER A 53 -39.54 -23.93 -56.45
CA SER A 53 -39.42 -22.57 -55.93
C SER A 53 -40.18 -22.41 -54.62
N ALA A 54 -41.40 -22.92 -54.52
CA ALA A 54 -42.19 -22.93 -53.29
C ALA A 54 -41.52 -23.74 -52.18
N ARG A 55 -40.90 -24.89 -52.49
CA ARG A 55 -40.12 -25.68 -51.52
C ARG A 55 -38.89 -24.94 -51.03
N LEU A 56 -38.12 -24.31 -51.92
CA LEU A 56 -36.94 -23.52 -51.54
C LEU A 56 -37.32 -22.31 -50.68
N ASN A 57 -38.39 -21.60 -51.05
CA ASN A 57 -38.92 -20.48 -50.27
C ASN A 57 -39.46 -20.94 -48.91
N GLY A 58 -40.14 -22.09 -48.86
CA GLY A 58 -40.65 -22.70 -47.64
C GLY A 58 -39.54 -23.15 -46.67
N GLN A 59 -38.37 -23.55 -47.18
CA GLN A 59 -37.20 -23.92 -46.38
C GLN A 59 -36.44 -22.70 -45.81
N ARG A 60 -36.87 -21.48 -46.14
CA ARG A 60 -36.36 -20.18 -45.60
C ARG A 60 -34.83 -20.10 -45.40
N PRO A 61 -33.99 -20.56 -46.36
CA PRO A 61 -32.54 -20.59 -46.19
C PRO A 61 -31.94 -19.19 -45.99
N GLN A 62 -32.48 -18.15 -46.66
CA GLN A 62 -32.05 -16.76 -46.42
C GLN A 62 -32.27 -16.32 -44.97
N GLN A 63 -33.42 -16.64 -44.35
CA GLN A 63 -33.69 -16.24 -42.96
C GLN A 63 -32.76 -16.97 -41.99
N GLN A 64 -32.46 -18.25 -42.25
CA GLN A 64 -31.51 -19.02 -41.45
C GLN A 64 -30.09 -18.44 -41.57
N MET A 65 -29.65 -18.08 -42.78
CA MET A 65 -28.36 -17.44 -42.99
C MET A 65 -28.28 -16.08 -42.28
N GLN A 66 -29.31 -15.24 -42.40
CA GLN A 66 -29.38 -13.97 -41.68
C GLN A 66 -29.29 -14.15 -40.16
N ARG A 67 -29.99 -15.15 -39.60
CA ARG A 67 -29.90 -15.48 -38.17
C ARG A 67 -28.48 -15.89 -37.77
N LEU A 68 -27.83 -16.73 -38.59
CA LEU A 68 -26.45 -17.17 -38.34
C LEU A 68 -25.49 -15.98 -38.39
N THR A 69 -25.57 -15.13 -39.42
CA THR A 69 -24.74 -13.92 -39.55
C THR A 69 -24.93 -12.97 -38.39
N SER A 70 -26.18 -12.69 -38.00
CA SER A 70 -26.48 -11.84 -36.83
C SER A 70 -25.93 -12.45 -35.53
N ARG A 71 -26.02 -13.77 -35.36
CA ARG A 71 -25.46 -14.46 -34.19
C ARG A 71 -23.94 -14.40 -34.16
N PHE A 72 -23.27 -14.57 -35.30
CA PHE A 72 -21.81 -14.42 -35.41
C PHE A 72 -21.38 -12.99 -35.09
N ALA A 73 -22.08 -11.97 -35.59
CA ALA A 73 -21.81 -10.58 -35.27
C ALA A 73 -21.92 -10.30 -33.77
N GLN A 74 -23.03 -10.74 -33.14
CA GLN A 74 -23.25 -10.58 -31.70
C GLN A 74 -22.17 -11.27 -30.85
N ILE A 75 -21.78 -12.50 -31.22
CA ILE A 75 -20.70 -13.22 -30.53
C ILE A 75 -19.37 -12.48 -30.72
N GLY A 76 -19.06 -12.03 -31.93
CA GLY A 76 -17.85 -11.25 -32.22
C GLY A 76 -17.77 -9.96 -31.41
N ASP A 77 -18.87 -9.20 -31.32
CA ASP A 77 -18.92 -7.97 -30.53
C ASP A 77 -18.78 -8.25 -29.04
N ARG A 78 -19.39 -9.32 -28.53
CA ARG A 78 -19.23 -9.73 -27.14
C ARG A 78 -17.79 -10.16 -26.83
N LEU A 79 -17.17 -10.91 -27.74
CA LEU A 79 -15.80 -11.39 -27.58
C LEU A 79 -14.77 -10.26 -27.66
N ARG A 80 -15.06 -9.20 -28.41
CA ARG A 80 -14.23 -7.98 -28.47
C ARG A 80 -14.43 -7.05 -27.28
N SER A 81 -15.67 -6.90 -26.79
CA SER A 81 -16.02 -5.89 -25.78
C SER A 81 -15.82 -6.36 -24.32
N GLN A 82 -16.06 -7.65 -24.03
CA GLN A 82 -15.95 -8.18 -22.67
C GLN A 82 -14.52 -8.15 -22.11
N PRO A 83 -13.48 -8.58 -22.86
CA PRO A 83 -12.10 -8.52 -22.37
C PRO A 83 -11.62 -7.09 -22.14
N ARG A 84 -11.95 -6.16 -23.06
CA ARG A 84 -11.62 -4.73 -22.91
C ARG A 84 -12.20 -4.15 -21.63
N ARG A 85 -13.52 -4.31 -21.41
CA ARG A 85 -14.18 -3.86 -20.17
C ARG A 85 -13.59 -4.49 -18.91
N ARG A 86 -13.11 -5.74 -18.99
CA ARG A 86 -12.45 -6.40 -17.86
C ARG A 86 -11.08 -5.77 -17.56
N LEU A 87 -10.30 -5.48 -18.60
CA LEU A 87 -9.01 -4.80 -18.46
C LEU A 87 -9.20 -3.39 -17.91
N ASP A 88 -10.13 -2.61 -18.46
CA ASP A 88 -10.41 -1.24 -18.00
C ASP A 88 -10.76 -1.22 -16.49
N ARG A 89 -11.62 -2.14 -16.04
CA ARG A 89 -11.97 -2.28 -14.61
C ARG A 89 -10.79 -2.68 -13.73
N LEU A 90 -9.89 -3.54 -14.23
CA LEU A 90 -8.69 -3.93 -13.50
C LEU A 90 -7.74 -2.74 -13.39
N ASP A 91 -7.61 -1.95 -14.45
CA ASP A 91 -6.75 -0.77 -14.48
C ASP A 91 -7.29 0.33 -13.56
N GLU A 92 -8.59 0.58 -13.56
CA GLU A 92 -9.25 1.48 -12.61
C GLU A 92 -9.02 1.02 -11.15
N ARG A 93 -9.14 -0.28 -10.89
CA ARG A 93 -8.88 -0.87 -9.56
C ARG A 93 -7.42 -0.72 -9.15
N LEU A 94 -6.48 -1.02 -10.04
CA LEU A 94 -5.05 -0.86 -9.78
C LEU A 94 -4.71 0.60 -9.52
N THR A 95 -5.27 1.51 -10.31
CA THR A 95 -5.06 2.96 -10.14
C THR A 95 -5.65 3.47 -8.82
N ALA A 96 -6.83 2.97 -8.43
CA ALA A 96 -7.44 3.30 -7.14
C ALA A 96 -6.63 2.75 -5.96
N LEU A 97 -6.18 1.49 -6.03
CA LEU A 97 -5.32 0.87 -5.03
C LEU A 97 -3.96 1.57 -4.93
N ALA A 98 -3.35 1.93 -6.06
CA ALA A 98 -2.12 2.71 -6.12
C ALA A 98 -2.30 4.10 -5.51
N ARG A 99 -3.46 4.76 -5.72
CA ARG A 99 -3.80 6.03 -5.05
C ARG A 99 -4.02 5.86 -3.55
N LEU A 100 -4.66 4.79 -3.10
CA LEU A 100 -4.84 4.50 -1.67
C LEU A 100 -3.49 4.22 -1.00
N LEU A 101 -2.63 3.42 -1.62
CA LEU A 101 -1.28 3.12 -1.13
C LEU A 101 -0.37 4.36 -1.16
N GLY A 102 -0.41 5.12 -2.26
CA GLY A 102 0.33 6.37 -2.43
C GLY A 102 -0.18 7.50 -1.53
N GLY A 103 -1.46 7.50 -1.19
CA GLY A 103 -2.11 8.45 -0.29
C GLY A 103 -1.85 8.15 1.18
N GLN A 104 -1.76 6.87 1.56
CA GLN A 104 -1.43 6.49 2.95
C GLN A 104 0.01 6.83 3.34
N ARG A 105 0.88 7.24 2.39
CA ARG A 105 2.30 7.63 2.54
C ARG A 105 2.95 7.05 3.81
N PRO A 106 2.91 5.73 4.02
CA PRO A 106 3.41 5.12 5.25
C PRO A 106 4.89 5.46 5.44
N GLN A 107 5.67 5.53 4.35
CA GLN A 107 7.06 6.00 4.35
C GLN A 107 7.24 7.39 4.97
N ARG A 108 6.41 8.39 4.63
CA ARG A 108 6.54 9.73 5.24
C ARG A 108 6.12 9.73 6.70
N ARG A 109 5.08 8.96 7.05
CA ARG A 109 4.64 8.86 8.45
C ARG A 109 5.70 8.14 9.30
N LEU A 110 6.29 7.08 8.78
CA LEU A 110 7.40 6.34 9.39
C LEU A 110 8.65 7.21 9.51
N SER A 111 9.01 7.99 8.48
CA SER A 111 10.16 8.89 8.55
C SER A 111 9.96 9.96 9.61
N MET A 112 8.79 10.61 9.66
CA MET A 112 8.46 11.59 10.71
C MET A 112 8.48 10.98 12.11
N LEU A 113 7.93 9.78 12.29
CA LEU A 113 7.94 9.08 13.57
C LEU A 113 9.37 8.68 13.98
N ALA A 114 10.19 8.19 13.05
CA ALA A 114 11.59 7.83 13.31
C ALA A 114 12.45 9.05 13.67
N GLU A 115 12.18 10.21 13.06
CA GLU A 115 12.85 11.46 13.36
C GLU A 115 12.44 11.99 14.74
N ARG A 116 11.14 11.88 15.07
CA ARG A 116 10.62 12.24 16.39
C ARG A 116 11.15 11.33 17.50
N LEU A 117 11.30 10.03 17.23
CA LEU A 117 11.94 9.09 18.16
C LEU A 117 13.41 9.45 18.38
N ARG A 118 14.17 9.76 17.32
CA ARG A 118 15.57 10.19 17.44
C ARG A 118 15.72 11.48 18.25
N GLU A 119 14.83 12.44 18.06
CA GLU A 119 14.83 13.68 18.84
C GLU A 119 14.50 13.45 20.32
N LEU A 120 13.48 12.63 20.60
CA LEU A 120 13.11 12.28 21.98
C LEU A 120 14.24 11.53 22.69
N ASP A 121 14.90 10.60 22.00
CA ASP A 121 16.02 9.84 22.53
C ASP A 121 17.21 10.76 22.88
N ARG A 122 17.56 11.71 21.99
CA ARG A 122 18.60 12.71 22.26
C ARG A 122 18.27 13.58 23.47
N ARG A 123 17.02 14.06 23.58
CA ARG A 123 16.56 14.88 24.71
C ARG A 123 16.59 14.10 26.03
N GLN A 124 16.20 12.83 25.99
CA GLN A 124 16.26 11.96 27.16
C GLN A 124 17.71 11.78 27.63
N HIS A 125 18.62 11.40 26.72
CA HIS A 125 20.03 11.24 27.06
C HIS A 125 20.65 12.53 27.62
N ALA A 126 20.35 13.67 27.02
CA ALA A 126 20.81 14.96 27.51
C ALA A 126 20.27 15.26 28.92
N SER A 127 18.98 15.05 29.17
CA SER A 127 18.38 15.33 30.48
C SER A 127 18.93 14.42 31.58
N VAL A 128 19.16 13.14 31.30
CA VAL A 128 19.81 12.20 32.24
C VAL A 128 21.23 12.64 32.56
N ARG A 129 22.03 13.01 31.55
CA ARG A 129 23.41 13.49 31.77
C ARG A 129 23.46 14.72 32.64
N THR A 130 22.61 15.72 32.36
CA THR A 130 22.55 16.95 33.15
C THR A 130 22.12 16.66 34.59
N ARG A 131 21.14 15.76 34.80
CA ARG A 131 20.66 15.40 36.13
C ARG A 131 21.74 14.70 36.96
N LEU A 132 22.47 13.75 36.37
CA LEU A 132 23.59 13.08 37.01
C LEU A 132 24.73 14.04 37.34
N ALA A 133 25.06 14.97 36.44
CA ALA A 133 26.08 15.98 36.69
C ALA A 133 25.71 16.89 37.88
N ASN A 134 24.47 17.38 37.91
CA ASN A 134 23.97 18.23 38.99
C ASN A 134 23.92 17.49 40.33
N GLN A 135 23.51 16.22 40.34
CA GLN A 135 23.52 15.39 41.55
C GLN A 135 24.95 15.13 42.05
N GLY A 136 25.91 14.88 41.14
CA GLY A 136 27.31 14.73 41.49
C GLY A 136 27.89 16.01 42.12
N GLN A 137 27.60 17.17 41.54
CA GLN A 137 28.00 18.47 42.10
C GLN A 137 27.37 18.73 43.47
N HIS A 138 26.09 18.41 43.64
CA HIS A 138 25.41 18.55 44.92
C HIS A 138 26.02 17.65 46.01
N CYS A 139 26.29 16.38 45.67
CA CYS A 139 26.93 15.44 46.58
C CYS A 139 28.32 15.94 47.02
N LEU A 140 29.14 16.40 46.07
CA LEU A 140 30.44 17.01 46.37
C LEU A 140 30.32 18.25 47.27
N ALA A 141 29.32 19.09 47.04
CA ALA A 141 29.08 20.27 47.88
C ALA A 141 28.68 19.88 49.31
N VAL A 142 27.80 18.89 49.48
CA VAL A 142 27.40 18.36 50.79
C VAL A 142 28.59 17.73 51.52
N VAL A 143 29.43 16.96 50.83
CA VAL A 143 30.65 16.39 51.40
C VAL A 143 31.59 17.48 51.89
N ARG A 144 31.83 18.53 51.08
CA ARG A 144 32.67 19.67 51.50
C ARG A 144 32.10 20.41 52.71
N ALA A 145 30.78 20.63 52.74
CA ALA A 145 30.12 21.25 53.87
C ALA A 145 30.25 20.41 55.15
N LEU A 146 30.08 19.09 55.04
CA LEU A 146 30.24 18.16 56.17
C LEU A 146 31.69 18.16 56.68
N SER A 147 32.68 18.14 55.78
CA SER A 147 34.09 18.24 56.16
C SER A 147 34.42 19.56 56.85
N ALA A 148 33.85 20.68 56.40
CA ALA A 148 34.09 21.99 57.00
C ALA A 148 33.53 22.12 58.43
N VAL A 149 32.46 21.39 58.74
CA VAL A 149 31.81 21.40 60.07
C VAL A 149 32.30 20.26 60.96
N SER A 150 33.11 19.33 60.43
CA SER A 150 33.64 18.21 61.19
C SER A 150 34.69 18.67 62.21
N PRO A 151 34.56 18.32 63.50
CA PRO A 151 35.59 18.56 64.52
C PRO A 151 36.97 18.00 64.13
N LEU A 152 36.99 16.96 63.28
CA LEU A 152 38.22 16.37 62.73
C LEU A 152 38.99 17.39 61.88
N ALA A 153 38.31 18.21 61.08
CA ALA A 153 38.96 19.21 60.23
C ALA A 153 39.59 20.36 61.05
N THR A 154 39.08 20.64 62.25
CA THR A 154 39.72 21.57 63.19
C THR A 154 40.95 20.93 63.81
N LEU A 155 40.88 19.64 64.16
CA LEU A 155 42.01 18.88 64.70
C LEU A 155 43.16 18.71 63.67
N GLU A 156 42.83 18.48 62.40
CA GLU A 156 43.80 18.34 61.30
C GLU A 156 44.58 19.64 61.00
N ARG A 157 44.05 20.80 61.39
CA ARG A 157 44.75 22.09 61.28
C ARG A 157 45.77 22.35 62.39
N GLY A 158 46.07 21.34 63.22
CA GLY A 158 47.06 21.41 64.28
C GLY A 158 46.54 21.92 65.63
N TYR A 159 45.21 22.06 65.77
CA TYR A 159 44.58 22.39 67.04
C TYR A 159 44.28 21.13 67.85
N ALA A 160 44.33 21.23 69.17
CA ALA A 160 43.91 20.17 70.08
C ALA A 160 42.63 20.58 70.81
N ILE A 161 41.74 19.62 71.06
CA ILE A 161 40.59 19.82 71.96
C ILE A 161 41.02 19.31 73.34
N VAL A 162 41.04 20.19 74.33
CA VAL A 162 41.38 19.85 75.71
C VAL A 162 40.11 19.36 76.43
N GLN A 163 40.20 18.20 77.06
CA GLN A 163 39.13 17.54 77.81
C GLN A 163 39.63 17.19 79.21
N ARG A 164 38.76 17.09 80.20
CA ARG A 164 39.11 16.58 81.53
C ARG A 164 39.35 15.06 81.46
N ASP A 165 40.31 14.54 82.24
CA ASP A 165 40.73 13.12 82.16
C ASP A 165 39.73 12.14 82.82
N ASP A 166 38.85 12.63 83.69
CA ASP A 166 37.86 11.86 84.45
C ASP A 166 36.51 11.66 83.70
N ASP A 167 35.91 12.73 83.17
CA ASP A 167 34.57 12.74 82.56
C ASP A 167 34.58 13.04 81.06
N GLY A 168 35.73 13.44 80.50
CA GLY A 168 35.88 13.80 79.09
C GLY A 168 35.19 15.11 78.70
N ALA A 169 34.76 15.94 79.66
CA ALA A 169 34.14 17.23 79.39
C ALA A 169 35.14 18.18 78.71
N VAL A 170 34.68 18.89 77.66
CA VAL A 170 35.53 19.83 76.92
C VAL A 170 35.76 21.08 77.75
N ILE A 171 37.03 21.40 77.98
CA ILE A 171 37.46 22.58 78.72
C ILE A 171 37.51 23.75 77.74
N ARG A 172 36.73 24.80 78.01
CA ARG A 172 36.61 25.99 77.15
C ARG A 172 37.14 27.26 77.77
N SER A 173 37.26 27.28 79.08
CA SER A 173 37.64 28.46 79.85
C SER A 173 38.63 28.11 80.94
N ILE A 174 39.46 29.08 81.29
CA ILE A 174 40.56 28.89 82.24
C ILE A 174 40.06 28.67 83.68
N GLU A 175 38.87 29.17 84.02
CA GLU A 175 38.21 28.99 85.32
C GLU A 175 37.72 27.56 85.55
N GLN A 176 37.72 26.73 84.50
CA GLN A 176 37.29 25.34 84.57
C GLN A 176 38.43 24.41 84.98
N VAL A 177 39.63 24.92 85.21
CA VAL A 177 40.82 24.09 85.45
C VAL A 177 41.56 24.58 86.69
N THR A 178 42.13 23.64 87.44
CA THR A 178 42.97 23.92 88.61
C THR A 178 44.41 23.45 88.39
N ILE A 179 45.36 24.06 89.08
CA ILE A 179 46.78 23.65 89.02
C ILE A 179 46.91 22.25 89.65
N GLY A 180 47.65 21.36 88.98
CA GLY A 180 47.81 19.95 89.33
C GLY A 180 46.73 19.03 88.73
N GLU A 181 45.75 19.59 88.02
CA GLU A 181 44.67 18.82 87.41
C GLU A 181 45.13 18.07 86.16
N ARG A 182 44.69 16.82 86.01
CA ARG A 182 44.95 16.00 84.82
C ARG A 182 43.94 16.28 83.72
N VAL A 183 44.44 16.57 82.54
CA VAL A 183 43.65 16.87 81.35
C VAL A 183 44.17 16.07 80.16
N GLN A 184 43.31 15.82 79.18
CA GLN A 184 43.63 15.10 77.96
C GLN A 184 43.49 16.03 76.75
N ALA A 185 44.52 16.15 75.93
CA ALA A 185 44.47 16.83 74.64
C ALA A 185 44.20 15.83 73.52
N ARG A 186 43.06 15.96 72.85
CA ARG A 186 42.72 15.16 71.67
C ARG A 186 43.26 15.86 70.42
N LEU A 187 44.08 15.14 69.66
CA LEU A 187 44.68 15.58 68.39
C LEU A 187 43.98 14.90 67.21
N ALA A 188 44.33 15.28 65.97
CA ALA A 188 43.84 14.61 64.76
C ALA A 188 44.09 13.10 64.79
N HIS A 189 45.28 12.71 65.28
CA HIS A 189 45.71 11.32 65.38
C HIS A 189 46.28 11.06 66.78
N GLY A 190 45.42 10.62 67.70
CA GLY A 190 45.82 10.22 69.04
C GLY A 190 45.39 11.19 70.14
N ARG A 191 45.80 10.88 71.37
CA ARG A 191 45.49 11.65 72.57
C ARG A 191 46.74 11.77 73.44
N LEU A 192 46.91 12.92 74.07
CA LEU A 192 47.99 13.18 75.03
C LEU A 192 47.38 13.40 76.41
N HIS A 193 47.95 12.78 77.43
CA HIS A 193 47.61 13.06 78.83
C HIS A 193 48.59 14.11 79.36
N LEU A 194 48.04 15.15 79.99
CA LEU A 194 48.72 16.36 80.40
C LEU A 194 48.35 16.69 81.85
N GLU A 195 49.18 17.48 82.52
CA GLU A 195 48.92 18.00 83.86
C GLU A 195 49.14 19.50 83.87
N VAL A 196 48.23 20.23 84.51
CA VAL A 196 48.19 21.69 84.50
C VAL A 196 49.21 22.23 85.49
N ARG A 197 50.28 22.86 85.00
CA ARG A 197 51.37 23.38 85.86
C ARG A 197 51.18 24.81 86.32
N ALA A 198 50.59 25.65 85.48
CA ALA A 198 50.39 27.07 85.72
C ALA A 198 49.13 27.53 84.96
N ILE A 199 48.51 28.60 85.45
CA ILE A 199 47.29 29.17 84.92
C ILE A 199 47.49 30.68 84.82
N ASP A 200 47.72 31.19 83.62
CA ASP A 200 47.94 32.61 83.36
C ASP A 200 46.61 33.25 82.96
N ARG A 201 46.09 34.16 83.79
CA ARG A 201 44.84 34.86 83.46
C ARG A 201 45.12 35.92 82.38
N PRO A 202 44.17 36.21 81.49
CA PRO A 202 44.33 37.25 80.49
C PRO A 202 44.57 38.65 81.08
N SER A 203 44.28 38.87 82.37
CA SER A 203 44.63 40.09 83.13
C SER A 203 46.10 40.19 83.53
N ASP A 204 46.86 39.09 83.45
CA ASP A 204 48.25 38.98 83.90
C ASP A 204 49.24 39.02 82.71
N LEU A 205 48.71 39.05 81.48
CA LEU A 205 49.45 39.34 80.23
C LEU A 205 49.46 40.87 80.01
N ASP A 206 50.31 41.56 80.76
CA ASP A 206 50.43 43.02 80.75
C ASP A 206 51.22 43.55 79.50
N PRO A 207 51.15 44.87 79.23
CA PRO A 207 51.21 45.46 77.89
C PRO A 207 52.63 45.67 77.39
N GLU A 208 52.82 45.57 76.07
CA GLU A 208 54.07 45.98 75.40
C GLU A 208 53.76 46.76 74.11
N PRO A 209 54.71 47.57 73.59
CA PRO A 209 54.73 49.01 73.84
C PRO A 209 54.46 49.85 72.57
N THR A 210 53.98 51.08 72.79
CA THR A 210 53.90 52.12 71.76
C THR A 210 55.30 52.58 71.34
N SER A 211 55.66 52.40 70.07
CA SER A 211 56.73 53.15 69.37
C SER A 211 56.35 53.25 67.88
N ARG A 212 55.96 54.44 67.37
CA ARG A 212 56.81 55.44 66.68
C ARG A 212 57.76 54.73 65.70
N THR A 213 57.68 54.91 64.38
CA THR A 213 57.76 56.18 63.61
C THR A 213 57.34 55.89 62.16
#